data_AF-A0A2S8P2R7-F1
#
_entry.id   AF-A0A2S8P2R7-F1
#
_cell.length_a   1.000
_cell.length_b   1.000
_cell.length_c   1.000
_cell.angle_alpha   90.00
_cell.angle_beta   90.00
_cell.angle_gamma   90.00
#
_symmetry.space_group_name_H-M   'P 1'
#
loop_
_entity.id
_entity.type
_entity.pdbx_description
1 polymer ?
#
loop_
_entity_poly.entity_id
_entity_poly.type
_entity_poly.pdbx_seq_one_letter_code
_entity_poly.pdbx_strand_id
1 'polypeptide(L)'
;MKISLGRQSILLLGVNGLFALAGALSGTFLNVFLWKSRPDYAMLGWFTISQQLAIGLTFWLAGKWVKEHNKMSALRLGTALSGIFYMMVLWTGSKAVDWIWPLGILLGSALGLFWIAFNVVYFEITDRENRDLFNGWVGLLGSMTGIIGPWFSGLIISRMTDNTGYRLIFTVSLVVYIIAVVFSFFLKKRKVSGIYRWTEPWGQLSKPKSPWRTLALGLFAQGAREGVFAFLIALLVYVATAQEYKLGQFSLITSAVALVSYWAAGKWFKPQYRSTGMLAGAVILLIVLLPLLWKVTYGTLLIMGVGSALAMPLYILPMISAGFDMMGTSGENVEKRVELVVLRELCLMFGRLFGLAVFIVTVMNTPSLHMLTWLIIVLGAFPLIGWIFMRKLLIQSEG
;
A
#
# COMPACT_ATOMS: atom_id res chain seq x y z
N MET A 1 24.48 20.07 15.90
CA MET A 1 24.40 18.69 16.42
C MET A 1 23.86 17.81 15.30
N LYS A 2 24.59 16.78 14.81
CA LYS A 2 24.08 15.90 13.74
C LYS A 2 22.90 15.09 14.30
N ILE A 3 21.70 15.28 13.76
CA ILE A 3 20.53 14.47 14.10
C ILE A 3 20.84 13.02 13.71
N SER A 4 20.83 12.10 14.68
CA SER A 4 21.14 10.68 14.46
C SER A 4 19.97 9.81 14.91
N LEU A 5 19.70 8.73 14.16
CA LEU A 5 18.69 7.75 14.54
C LEU A 5 19.17 6.91 15.72
N GLY A 6 18.31 6.73 16.72
CA GLY A 6 18.57 5.82 17.82
C GLY A 6 18.62 4.36 17.36
N ARG A 7 19.30 3.49 18.12
CA ARG A 7 19.46 2.05 17.82
C ARG A 7 18.13 1.33 17.58
N GLN A 8 17.08 1.69 18.30
CA GLN A 8 15.75 1.09 18.13
C GLN A 8 15.06 1.55 16.84
N SER A 9 15.29 2.80 16.41
CA SER A 9 14.80 3.33 15.14
C SER A 9 15.48 2.66 13.96
N ILE A 10 16.80 2.45 14.03
CA ILE A 10 17.55 1.67 13.03
C ILE A 10 17.04 0.22 12.96
N LEU A 11 16.80 -0.41 14.11
CA LEU A 11 16.28 -1.77 14.14
C LEU A 11 14.87 -1.86 13.55
N LEU A 12 13.97 -0.91 13.84
CA LEU A 12 12.64 -0.88 13.23
C LEU A 12 12.75 -0.67 11.70
N LEU A 13 13.64 0.21 11.25
CA LEU A 13 13.92 0.40 9.81
C LEU A 13 14.40 -0.89 9.16
N GLY A 14 15.30 -1.63 9.81
CA GLY A 14 15.79 -2.93 9.33
C GLY A 14 14.65 -3.95 9.20
N VAL A 15 13.82 -4.09 10.24
CA VAL A 15 12.65 -5.00 10.21
C VAL A 15 11.67 -4.60 9.11
N ASN A 16 11.38 -3.30 8.96
CA ASN A 16 10.52 -2.79 7.89
C ASN A 16 11.12 -3.03 6.50
N GLY A 17 12.43 -2.80 6.34
CA GLY A 17 13.13 -3.05 5.09
C GLY A 17 13.10 -4.52 4.69
N LEU A 18 13.32 -5.44 5.64
CA LEU A 18 13.19 -6.89 5.40
C LEU A 18 11.75 -7.29 5.05
N PHE A 19 10.77 -6.75 5.78
CA PHE A 19 9.35 -7.01 5.50
C PHE A 19 8.94 -6.51 4.10
N ALA A 20 9.36 -5.29 3.75
CA ALA A 20 9.12 -4.71 2.43
C ALA A 20 9.85 -5.47 1.32
N LEU A 21 11.09 -5.90 1.55
CA LEU A 21 11.86 -6.70 0.60
C LEU A 21 11.18 -8.03 0.31
N ALA A 22 10.81 -8.79 1.35
CA ALA A 22 10.10 -10.05 1.20
C ALA A 22 8.76 -9.84 0.47
N GLY A 23 8.02 -8.79 0.85
CA GLY A 23 6.77 -8.41 0.18
C GLY A 23 6.96 -8.06 -1.29
N ALA A 24 8.02 -7.33 -1.65
CA ALA A 24 8.30 -6.93 -3.02
C ALA A 24 8.80 -8.09 -3.90
N LEU A 25 9.59 -9.01 -3.32
CA LEU A 25 10.08 -10.20 -4.02
C LEU A 25 8.94 -11.10 -4.49
N SER A 26 7.98 -11.40 -3.60
CA SER A 26 6.93 -12.38 -3.88
C SER A 26 5.57 -11.76 -4.20
N GLY A 27 5.23 -10.63 -3.58
CA GLY A 27 3.92 -10.00 -3.71
C GLY A 27 3.64 -9.48 -5.13
N THR A 28 4.67 -8.99 -5.84
CA THR A 28 4.52 -8.54 -7.23
C THR A 28 4.10 -9.67 -8.18
N PHE A 29 4.55 -10.90 -7.90
CA PHE A 29 4.31 -12.07 -8.74
C PHE A 29 3.18 -12.97 -8.22
N LEU A 30 2.67 -12.74 -7.01
CA LEU A 30 1.60 -13.55 -6.42
C LEU A 30 0.34 -13.57 -7.29
N ASN A 31 -0.13 -12.40 -7.75
CA ASN A 31 -1.32 -12.33 -8.60
C ASN A 31 -1.09 -12.99 -9.97
N VAL A 32 0.12 -12.91 -10.51
CA VAL A 32 0.49 -13.61 -11.75
C VAL A 32 0.52 -15.12 -11.53
N PHE A 33 1.05 -15.59 -10.39
CA PHE A 33 1.06 -17.01 -10.02
C PHE A 33 -0.35 -17.60 -9.95
N LEU A 34 -1.27 -16.89 -9.28
CA LEU A 34 -2.68 -17.28 -9.21
C LEU A 34 -3.34 -17.25 -10.59
N TRP A 35 -3.06 -16.23 -11.40
CA TRP A 35 -3.56 -16.12 -12.78
C TRP A 35 -3.10 -17.26 -13.69
N LYS A 36 -1.83 -17.67 -13.61
CA LYS A 36 -1.30 -18.81 -14.38
C LYS A 36 -1.98 -20.13 -14.02
N SER A 37 -2.44 -20.25 -12.78
CA SER A 37 -3.16 -21.45 -12.31
C SER A 37 -4.63 -21.44 -12.74
N ARG A 38 -5.28 -20.28 -12.70
CA ARG A 38 -6.65 -20.06 -13.22
C ARG A 38 -6.77 -18.63 -13.77
N PRO A 39 -6.84 -18.44 -15.10
CA PRO A 39 -6.90 -17.12 -15.72
C PRO A 39 -8.31 -16.52 -15.63
N ASP A 40 -8.71 -16.16 -14.40
CA ASP A 40 -10.00 -15.60 -14.06
C ASP A 40 -9.81 -14.29 -13.27
N TYR A 41 -10.30 -13.19 -13.86
CA TYR A 41 -10.23 -11.87 -13.24
C TYR A 41 -11.10 -11.78 -11.97
N ALA A 42 -12.25 -12.46 -11.93
CA ALA A 42 -13.15 -12.44 -10.79
C ALA A 42 -12.49 -13.12 -9.58
N MET A 43 -11.81 -14.25 -9.80
CA MET A 43 -11.02 -14.95 -8.78
C MET A 43 -10.00 -14.03 -8.10
N LEU A 44 -9.23 -13.25 -8.88
CA LEU A 44 -8.28 -12.28 -8.31
C LEU A 44 -8.97 -11.11 -7.59
N GLY A 45 -10.11 -10.65 -8.12
CA GLY A 45 -10.95 -9.65 -7.46
C GLY A 45 -11.41 -10.12 -6.08
N TRP A 46 -11.94 -11.34 -5.98
CA TRP A 46 -12.41 -11.94 -4.72
C TRP A 46 -11.27 -12.20 -3.74
N PHE A 47 -10.12 -12.69 -4.20
CA PHE A 47 -8.90 -12.78 -3.39
C PHE A 47 -8.54 -11.43 -2.77
N THR A 48 -8.55 -10.37 -3.57
CA THR A 48 -8.21 -9.02 -3.13
C THR A 48 -9.26 -8.44 -2.17
N ILE A 49 -10.56 -8.68 -2.40
CA ILE A 49 -11.62 -8.30 -1.46
C ILE A 49 -11.42 -8.98 -0.11
N SER A 50 -11.20 -10.28 -0.12
CA SER A 50 -10.93 -11.07 1.08
C SER A 50 -9.75 -10.50 1.88
N GLN A 51 -8.67 -10.15 1.19
CA GLN A 51 -7.51 -9.48 1.77
C GLN A 51 -7.87 -8.11 2.37
N GLN A 52 -8.58 -7.24 1.64
CA GLN A 52 -8.90 -5.89 2.13
C GLN A 52 -9.85 -5.91 3.34
N LEU A 53 -10.85 -6.82 3.34
CA LEU A 53 -11.72 -7.02 4.49
C LEU A 53 -10.92 -7.43 5.74
N ALA A 54 -9.99 -8.39 5.58
CA ALA A 54 -9.16 -8.82 6.69
C ALA A 54 -8.19 -7.74 7.17
N ILE A 55 -7.63 -6.91 6.28
CA ILE A 55 -6.80 -5.75 6.67
C ILE A 55 -7.61 -4.81 7.56
N GLY A 56 -8.78 -4.36 7.11
CA GLY A 56 -9.57 -3.39 7.86
C GLY A 56 -10.12 -3.92 9.19
N LEU A 57 -10.61 -5.16 9.20
CA LEU A 57 -11.03 -5.83 10.44
C LEU A 57 -9.86 -5.96 11.42
N THR A 58 -8.68 -6.33 10.91
CA THR A 58 -7.49 -6.45 11.75
C THR A 58 -7.05 -5.09 12.28
N PHE A 59 -7.06 -4.02 11.47
CA PHE A 59 -6.78 -2.67 11.97
C PHE A 59 -7.76 -2.26 13.07
N TRP A 60 -9.04 -2.51 12.88
CA TRP A 60 -10.07 -2.14 13.84
C TRP A 60 -9.93 -2.90 15.16
N LEU A 61 -9.73 -4.22 15.10
CA LEU A 61 -9.60 -5.09 16.28
C LEU A 61 -8.23 -4.95 16.97
N ALA A 62 -7.15 -4.99 16.19
CA ALA A 62 -5.79 -4.88 16.71
C ALA A 62 -5.46 -3.45 17.18
N GLY A 63 -6.26 -2.43 16.83
CA GLY A 63 -6.11 -1.07 17.36
C GLY A 63 -6.16 -1.05 18.89
N LYS A 64 -7.13 -1.76 19.48
CA LYS A 64 -7.19 -1.93 20.94
C LYS A 64 -5.96 -2.68 21.46
N TRP A 65 -5.59 -3.77 20.80
CA TRP A 65 -4.48 -4.61 21.24
C TRP A 65 -3.13 -3.85 21.24
N VAL A 66 -2.86 -3.09 20.18
CA VAL A 66 -1.65 -2.28 20.03
C VAL A 66 -1.64 -1.09 20.99
N LYS A 67 -2.80 -0.48 21.26
CA LYS A 67 -2.90 0.66 22.17
C LYS A 67 -2.82 0.29 23.65
N GLU A 68 -3.43 -0.82 24.05
CA GLU A 68 -3.60 -1.20 25.47
C GLU A 68 -2.70 -2.36 25.91
N HIS A 69 -2.08 -3.08 24.98
CA HIS A 69 -1.19 -4.20 25.31
C HIS A 69 0.12 -4.14 24.52
N ASN A 70 0.78 -5.28 24.36
CA ASN A 70 2.10 -5.38 23.76
C ASN A 70 2.06 -5.31 22.22
N LYS A 71 2.12 -4.09 21.69
CA LYS A 71 2.28 -3.77 20.25
C LYS A 71 3.39 -4.54 19.52
N MET A 72 4.48 -4.91 20.19
CA MET A 72 5.55 -5.69 19.55
C MET A 72 5.11 -7.12 19.22
N SER A 73 4.14 -7.67 19.97
CA SER A 73 3.59 -9.00 19.67
C SER A 73 2.73 -8.96 18.41
N ALA A 74 1.95 -7.88 18.21
CA ALA A 74 1.18 -7.67 16.99
C ALA A 74 2.12 -7.53 15.78
N LEU A 75 3.22 -6.76 15.90
CA LEU A 75 4.21 -6.63 14.83
C LEU A 75 4.83 -7.98 14.44
N ARG A 76 5.28 -8.75 15.44
CA ARG A 76 5.85 -10.10 15.26
C ARG A 76 4.87 -11.06 14.63
N LEU A 77 3.64 -11.08 15.12
CA LEU A 77 2.58 -11.96 14.62
C LEU A 77 2.24 -11.61 13.17
N GLY A 78 2.15 -10.32 12.83
CA GLY A 78 1.95 -9.88 11.44
C GLY A 78 3.05 -10.40 10.50
N THR A 79 4.32 -10.21 10.86
CA THR A 79 5.46 -10.73 10.09
C THR A 79 5.45 -12.26 10.00
N ALA A 80 5.15 -12.97 11.08
CA ALA A 80 5.09 -14.43 11.10
C ALA A 80 3.96 -14.96 10.22
N LEU A 81 2.76 -14.34 10.27
CA LEU A 81 1.64 -14.70 9.41
C LEU A 81 1.95 -14.45 7.92
N SER A 82 2.74 -13.42 7.58
CA SER A 82 3.21 -13.23 6.19
C SER A 82 4.10 -14.38 5.73
N GLY A 83 4.99 -14.89 6.59
CA GLY A 83 5.76 -16.10 6.31
C GLY A 83 4.86 -17.32 6.14
N ILE A 84 3.93 -17.56 7.07
CA ILE A 84 2.97 -18.67 7.01
C ILE A 84 2.13 -18.59 5.72
N PHE A 85 1.72 -17.41 5.30
CA PHE A 85 1.01 -17.22 4.03
C PHE A 85 1.81 -17.77 2.85
N TYR A 86 3.07 -17.38 2.68
CA TYR A 86 3.88 -17.89 1.55
C TYR A 86 4.20 -19.38 1.69
N MET A 87 4.36 -19.88 2.93
CA MET A 87 4.48 -21.31 3.18
C MET A 87 3.22 -22.07 2.72
N MET A 88 2.03 -21.56 3.01
CA MET A 88 0.76 -22.14 2.57
C MET A 88 0.60 -22.08 1.05
N VAL A 89 0.99 -20.98 0.40
CA VAL A 89 1.00 -20.87 -1.07
C VAL A 89 1.96 -21.89 -1.70
N LEU A 90 3.16 -22.06 -1.13
CA LEU A 90 4.13 -23.07 -1.57
C LEU A 90 3.60 -24.50 -1.43
N TRP A 91 2.95 -24.79 -0.30
CA TRP A 91 2.40 -26.12 0.00
C TRP A 91 1.20 -26.46 -0.88
N THR A 92 0.28 -25.52 -1.08
CA THR A 92 -0.92 -25.71 -1.91
C THR A 92 -0.60 -25.71 -3.40
N GLY A 93 0.46 -25.00 -3.83
CA GLY A 93 0.91 -24.98 -5.22
C GLY A 93 -0.19 -24.51 -6.17
N SER A 94 -0.48 -25.30 -7.22
CA SER A 94 -1.53 -24.98 -8.19
C SER A 94 -2.95 -24.97 -7.58
N LYS A 95 -3.17 -25.65 -6.45
CA LYS A 95 -4.46 -25.65 -5.75
C LYS A 95 -4.69 -24.38 -4.92
N ALA A 96 -3.74 -23.45 -4.85
CA ALA A 96 -3.89 -22.19 -4.13
C ALA A 96 -5.13 -21.39 -4.59
N VAL A 97 -5.52 -21.52 -5.86
CA VAL A 97 -6.71 -20.86 -6.44
C VAL A 97 -8.04 -21.34 -5.86
N ASP A 98 -8.06 -22.50 -5.20
CA ASP A 98 -9.25 -23.02 -4.51
C ASP A 98 -9.38 -22.46 -3.08
N TRP A 99 -8.29 -21.87 -2.56
CA TRP A 99 -8.19 -21.36 -1.19
C TRP A 99 -8.08 -19.83 -1.13
N ILE A 100 -8.54 -19.11 -2.16
CA ILE A 100 -8.40 -17.65 -2.26
C ILE A 100 -8.97 -16.90 -1.05
N TRP A 101 -10.07 -17.39 -0.45
CA TRP A 101 -10.70 -16.73 0.69
C TRP A 101 -9.87 -16.90 1.97
N PRO A 102 -9.50 -18.12 2.41
CA PRO A 102 -8.58 -18.30 3.53
C PRO A 102 -7.22 -17.62 3.33
N LEU A 103 -6.65 -17.71 2.12
CA LEU A 103 -5.36 -17.10 1.78
C LEU A 103 -5.43 -15.57 1.81
N GLY A 104 -6.51 -14.99 1.27
CA GLY A 104 -6.77 -13.55 1.32
C GLY A 104 -6.90 -13.06 2.75
N ILE A 105 -7.70 -13.75 3.58
CA ILE A 105 -7.84 -13.43 5.01
C ILE A 105 -6.49 -13.50 5.73
N LEU A 106 -5.73 -14.57 5.53
CA LEU A 106 -4.43 -14.77 6.16
C LEU A 106 -3.45 -13.64 5.80
N LEU A 107 -3.32 -13.32 4.50
CA LEU A 107 -2.46 -12.23 4.04
C LEU A 107 -2.94 -10.87 4.57
N GLY A 108 -4.25 -10.63 4.54
CA GLY A 108 -4.82 -9.38 5.01
C GLY A 108 -4.62 -9.16 6.50
N SER A 109 -4.82 -10.20 7.32
CA SER A 109 -4.52 -10.15 8.75
C SER A 109 -3.04 -9.98 9.04
N ALA A 110 -2.16 -10.62 8.27
CA ALA A 110 -0.71 -10.44 8.39
C ALA A 110 -0.29 -8.98 8.16
N LEU A 111 -0.76 -8.39 7.05
CA LEU A 111 -0.50 -6.99 6.70
C LEU A 111 -1.14 -6.04 7.72
N GLY A 112 -2.38 -6.30 8.12
CA GLY A 112 -3.11 -5.48 9.09
C GLY A 112 -2.38 -5.38 10.43
N LEU A 113 -1.96 -6.52 10.99
CA LEU A 113 -1.21 -6.59 12.25
C LEU A 113 0.15 -5.90 12.16
N PHE A 114 0.87 -6.12 11.06
CA PHE A 114 2.18 -5.50 10.85
C PHE A 114 2.06 -3.98 10.79
N TRP A 115 1.19 -3.45 9.91
CA TRP A 115 1.12 -2.03 9.64
C TRP A 115 0.56 -1.22 10.80
N ILE A 116 -0.46 -1.72 11.52
CA ILE A 116 -0.97 -1.00 12.69
C ILE A 116 0.07 -0.94 13.80
N ALA A 117 0.77 -2.04 14.07
CA ALA A 117 1.83 -2.05 15.06
C ALA A 117 3.03 -1.17 14.63
N PHE A 118 3.44 -1.25 13.37
CA PHE A 118 4.50 -0.41 12.82
C PHE A 118 4.18 1.08 12.95
N ASN A 119 2.97 1.50 12.54
CA ASN A 119 2.54 2.90 12.63
C ASN A 119 2.57 3.43 14.07
N VAL A 120 2.10 2.64 15.03
CA VAL A 120 2.12 3.04 16.45
C VAL A 120 3.54 3.08 17.01
N VAL A 121 4.36 2.05 16.76
CA VAL A 121 5.76 2.04 17.22
C VAL A 121 6.55 3.19 16.58
N TYR A 122 6.34 3.48 15.31
CA TYR A 122 6.94 4.61 14.60
C TYR A 122 6.71 5.94 15.34
N PHE A 123 5.48 6.21 15.80
CA PHE A 123 5.19 7.44 16.54
C PHE A 123 5.85 7.53 17.91
N GLU A 124 6.22 6.39 18.50
CA GLU A 124 6.82 6.33 19.84
C GLU A 124 8.35 6.34 19.83
N ILE A 125 8.95 5.92 18.71
CA ILE A 125 10.41 5.91 18.56
C ILE A 125 10.91 7.10 17.76
N THR A 126 10.01 7.88 17.16
CA THR A 126 10.35 9.10 16.44
C THR A 126 9.82 10.35 17.15
N ASP A 127 10.73 11.29 17.36
CA ASP A 127 10.46 12.64 17.83
C ASP A 127 10.30 13.58 16.63
N ARG A 128 9.76 14.79 16.85
CA ARG A 128 9.56 15.78 15.77
C ARG A 128 10.83 16.03 14.95
N GLU A 129 12.01 16.05 15.59
CA GLU A 129 13.29 16.35 14.94
C GLU A 129 13.89 15.18 14.15
N ASN A 130 13.65 13.93 14.56
CA ASN A 130 14.24 12.75 13.91
C ASN A 130 13.26 12.00 12.97
N ARG A 131 11.98 12.39 12.99
CA ARG A 131 10.92 11.78 12.18
C ARG A 131 11.15 11.96 10.69
N ASP A 132 11.60 13.13 10.26
CA ASP A 132 11.88 13.41 8.86
C ASP A 132 13.05 12.56 8.34
N LEU A 133 14.09 12.40 9.17
CA LEU A 133 15.21 11.50 8.86
C LEU A 133 14.75 10.04 8.77
N PHE A 134 13.92 9.58 9.72
CA PHE A 134 13.37 8.23 9.71
C PHE A 134 12.53 7.99 8.45
N ASN A 135 11.64 8.92 8.10
CA ASN A 135 10.80 8.84 6.90
C ASN A 135 11.63 8.83 5.62
N GLY A 136 12.71 9.61 5.55
CA GLY A 136 13.67 9.57 4.44
C GLY A 136 14.26 8.17 4.24
N TRP A 137 14.66 7.49 5.33
CA TRP A 137 15.15 6.12 5.27
C TRP A 137 14.06 5.09 4.94
N VAL A 138 12.85 5.22 5.49
CA VAL A 138 11.71 4.35 5.11
C VAL A 138 11.44 4.46 3.62
N GLY A 139 11.38 5.68 3.08
CA GLY A 139 11.17 5.93 1.67
C GLY A 139 12.28 5.33 0.80
N LEU A 140 13.55 5.54 1.17
CA LEU A 140 14.69 4.98 0.47
C LEU A 140 14.66 3.45 0.45
N LEU A 141 14.46 2.81 1.61
CA LEU A 141 14.34 1.36 1.71
C LEU A 141 13.16 0.84 0.88
N GLY A 142 12.00 1.50 0.97
CA GLY A 142 10.82 1.18 0.18
C GLY A 142 11.12 1.21 -1.32
N SER A 143 11.72 2.29 -1.82
CA SER A 143 12.11 2.41 -3.23
C SER A 143 13.15 1.37 -3.64
N MET A 144 14.19 1.12 -2.83
CA MET A 144 15.18 0.09 -3.12
C MET A 144 14.54 -1.29 -3.22
N THR A 145 13.67 -1.65 -2.28
CA THR A 145 12.97 -2.94 -2.31
C THR A 145 12.00 -3.05 -3.49
N GLY A 146 11.30 -1.96 -3.85
CA GLY A 146 10.42 -1.91 -5.01
C GLY A 146 11.14 -1.96 -6.37
N ILE A 147 12.41 -1.55 -6.42
CA ILE A 147 13.27 -1.70 -7.61
C ILE A 147 13.88 -3.11 -7.65
N ILE A 148 14.57 -3.50 -6.58
CA ILE A 148 15.38 -4.73 -6.54
C ILE A 148 14.48 -5.97 -6.51
N GLY A 149 13.42 -5.96 -5.70
CA GLY A 149 12.56 -7.13 -5.49
C GLY A 149 11.93 -7.63 -6.79
N PRO A 150 11.07 -6.83 -7.46
CA PRO A 150 10.42 -7.23 -8.69
C PRO A 150 11.37 -7.56 -9.83
N TRP A 151 12.46 -6.80 -9.98
CA TRP A 151 13.42 -7.02 -11.05
C TRP A 151 14.18 -8.33 -10.88
N PHE A 152 14.70 -8.59 -9.68
CA PHE A 152 15.43 -9.81 -9.36
C PHE A 152 14.50 -11.03 -9.43
N SER A 153 13.30 -10.93 -8.86
CA SER A 153 12.30 -11.98 -8.95
C SER A 153 11.90 -12.27 -10.39
N GLY A 154 11.66 -11.25 -11.21
CA GLY A 154 11.32 -11.41 -12.62
C GLY A 154 12.44 -12.07 -13.44
N LEU A 155 13.70 -11.73 -13.14
CA LEU A 155 14.88 -12.37 -13.76
C LEU A 155 15.00 -13.86 -13.41
N ILE A 156 14.79 -14.21 -12.14
CA ILE A 156 14.85 -15.62 -11.70
C ILE A 156 13.69 -16.40 -12.28
N ILE A 157 12.47 -15.88 -12.15
CA ILE A 157 11.26 -16.57 -12.60
C ILE A 157 11.32 -16.84 -14.11
N SER A 158 11.78 -15.87 -14.91
CA SER A 158 11.85 -16.02 -16.37
C SER A 158 12.92 -17.00 -16.88
N ARG A 159 13.95 -17.30 -16.07
CA ARG A 159 15.05 -18.21 -16.46
C ARG A 159 14.80 -19.67 -16.06
N MET A 160 13.83 -19.91 -15.19
CA MET A 160 13.50 -21.24 -14.69
C MET A 160 12.25 -21.76 -15.39
N THR A 161 12.19 -23.06 -15.64
CA THR A 161 11.00 -23.69 -16.21
C THR A 161 9.93 -23.90 -15.14
N ASP A 162 8.68 -23.83 -15.59
CA ASP A 162 7.48 -24.08 -14.80
C ASP A 162 7.35 -23.19 -13.54
N ASN A 163 6.69 -23.71 -12.51
CA ASN A 163 6.49 -23.03 -11.23
C ASN A 163 7.75 -23.03 -10.33
N THR A 164 8.88 -23.53 -10.82
CA THR A 164 10.12 -23.63 -10.03
C THR A 164 10.66 -22.26 -9.64
N GLY A 165 10.62 -21.30 -10.57
CA GLY A 165 11.03 -19.92 -10.30
C GLY A 165 10.17 -19.25 -9.21
N TYR A 166 8.86 -19.45 -9.25
CA TYR A 166 7.95 -18.97 -8.21
C TYR A 166 8.22 -19.62 -6.86
N ARG A 167 8.43 -20.95 -6.84
CA ARG A 167 8.77 -21.67 -5.61
C ARG A 167 10.06 -21.15 -4.98
N LEU A 168 11.08 -20.90 -5.77
CA LEU A 168 12.35 -20.35 -5.29
C LEU A 168 12.15 -18.96 -4.68
N ILE A 169 11.51 -18.05 -5.39
CA ILE A 169 11.27 -16.68 -4.91
C ILE A 169 10.39 -16.66 -3.65
N PHE A 170 9.32 -17.46 -3.60
CA PHE A 170 8.47 -17.54 -2.41
C PHE A 170 9.23 -18.15 -1.22
N THR A 171 10.14 -19.09 -1.46
CA THR A 171 11.01 -19.65 -0.42
C THR A 171 12.00 -18.61 0.09
N VAL A 172 12.62 -17.83 -0.80
CA VAL A 172 13.50 -16.72 -0.42
C VAL A 172 12.74 -15.69 0.41
N SER A 173 11.53 -15.27 -0.03
CA SER A 173 10.68 -14.36 0.76
C SER A 173 10.33 -14.93 2.13
N LEU A 174 10.00 -16.23 2.22
CA LEU A 174 9.75 -16.91 3.49
C LEU A 174 10.96 -16.82 4.43
N VAL A 175 12.17 -17.12 3.93
CA VAL A 175 13.40 -16.99 4.72
C VAL A 175 13.62 -15.55 5.20
N VAL A 176 13.40 -14.56 4.32
CA VAL A 176 13.52 -13.14 4.70
C VAL A 176 12.48 -12.75 5.76
N TYR A 177 11.24 -13.26 5.70
CA TYR A 177 10.25 -13.05 6.76
C TYR A 177 10.67 -13.69 8.09
N ILE A 178 11.23 -14.91 8.07
CA ILE A 178 11.76 -15.56 9.28
C ILE A 178 12.87 -14.70 9.90
N ILE A 179 13.80 -14.20 9.08
CA ILE A 179 14.86 -13.29 9.52
C ILE A 179 14.27 -12.01 10.12
N ALA A 180 13.25 -11.41 9.49
CA ALA A 180 12.56 -10.23 10.01
C ALA A 180 11.90 -10.49 11.37
N VAL A 181 11.26 -11.65 11.55
CA VAL A 181 10.69 -12.09 12.84
C VAL A 181 11.80 -12.18 13.89
N VAL A 182 12.92 -12.86 13.59
CA VAL A 182 14.06 -12.98 14.51
C VAL A 182 14.58 -11.59 14.91
N PHE A 183 14.79 -10.69 13.95
CA PHE A 183 15.26 -9.34 14.26
C PHE A 183 14.27 -8.52 15.09
N SER A 184 12.97 -8.73 14.88
CA SER A 184 11.94 -8.05 15.66
C SER A 184 11.91 -8.44 17.15
N PHE A 185 12.55 -9.56 17.55
CA PHE A 185 12.71 -9.91 18.96
C PHE A 185 13.65 -8.96 19.71
N PHE A 186 14.59 -8.32 19.01
CA PHE A 186 15.51 -7.33 19.61
C PHE A 186 14.87 -5.95 19.80
N LEU A 187 13.63 -5.74 19.33
CA LEU A 187 12.84 -4.55 19.62
C LEU A 187 12.36 -4.59 21.07
N LYS A 188 12.70 -3.56 21.84
CA LYS A 188 12.35 -3.47 23.26
C LYS A 188 10.85 -3.25 23.44
N LYS A 189 10.24 -3.98 24.39
CA LYS A 189 8.89 -3.67 24.87
C LYS A 189 8.88 -2.27 25.48
N ARG A 190 7.89 -1.46 25.12
CA ARG A 190 7.70 -0.11 25.68
C ARG A 190 6.45 -0.06 26.54
N LYS A 191 6.44 0.87 27.51
CA LYS A 191 5.25 1.10 28.34
C LYS A 191 4.06 1.44 27.44
N VAL A 192 2.92 0.95 27.86
CA VAL A 192 1.65 1.16 27.18
C VAL A 192 0.94 2.32 27.89
N SER A 193 0.34 3.24 27.14
CA SER A 193 -0.34 4.40 27.70
C SER A 193 -1.59 4.75 26.90
N GLY A 194 -2.71 4.92 27.60
CA GLY A 194 -3.98 5.35 27.03
C GLY A 194 -5.01 4.22 26.90
N ILE A 195 -6.27 4.62 26.73
CA ILE A 195 -7.43 3.74 26.56
C ILE A 195 -7.90 3.85 25.10
N TYR A 196 -8.26 2.72 24.49
CA TYR A 196 -8.76 2.68 23.13
C TYR A 196 -10.24 3.07 23.04
N ARG A 197 -10.53 4.09 22.23
CA ARG A 197 -11.87 4.64 22.05
C ARG A 197 -12.48 4.12 20.74
N TRP A 198 -13.21 3.01 20.82
CA TRP A 198 -13.87 2.37 19.67
C TRP A 198 -14.77 3.30 18.84
N THR A 199 -15.40 4.27 19.50
CA THR A 199 -16.35 5.20 18.88
C THR A 199 -15.69 6.43 18.27
N GLU A 200 -14.39 6.65 18.48
CA GLU A 200 -13.69 7.85 18.00
C GLU A 200 -13.73 7.99 16.46
N PRO A 201 -13.48 6.93 15.65
CA PRO A 201 -13.62 7.02 14.20
C PRO A 201 -15.00 7.51 13.76
N TRP A 202 -16.06 6.95 14.35
CA TRP A 202 -17.44 7.35 14.06
C TRP A 202 -17.71 8.78 14.54
N GLY A 203 -17.30 9.12 15.75
CA GLY A 203 -17.49 10.45 16.34
C GLY A 203 -16.84 11.56 15.52
N GLN A 204 -15.67 11.31 14.92
CA GLN A 204 -15.01 12.26 14.02
C GLN A 204 -15.77 12.45 12.70
N LEU A 205 -16.42 11.41 12.19
CA LEU A 205 -17.20 11.46 10.94
C LEU A 205 -18.62 12.02 11.12
N SER A 206 -19.24 11.83 12.28
CA SER A 206 -20.60 12.33 12.57
C SER A 206 -20.64 13.83 12.86
N LYS A 207 -19.54 14.43 13.31
CA LYS A 207 -19.46 15.87 13.63
C LYS A 207 -19.54 16.72 12.34
N PRO A 208 -20.57 17.58 12.17
CA PRO A 208 -20.81 18.29 10.91
C PRO A 208 -19.64 19.12 10.37
N LYS A 209 -18.89 19.77 11.27
CA LYS A 209 -17.75 20.64 10.93
C LYS A 209 -16.38 19.97 11.10
N SER A 210 -16.35 18.64 11.26
CA SER A 210 -15.07 17.94 11.41
C SER A 210 -14.31 17.88 10.08
N PRO A 211 -13.06 18.35 10.04
CA PRO A 211 -12.20 18.23 8.85
C PRO A 211 -11.93 16.76 8.46
N TRP A 212 -12.14 15.81 9.37
CA TRP A 212 -12.07 14.38 9.08
C TRP A 212 -13.11 13.91 8.07
N ARG A 213 -14.25 14.61 7.92
CA ARG A 213 -15.26 14.22 6.90
C ARG A 213 -14.73 14.43 5.49
N THR A 214 -14.13 15.59 5.23
CA THR A 214 -13.52 15.90 3.93
C THR A 214 -12.28 15.06 3.68
N LEU A 215 -11.44 14.85 4.70
CA LEU A 215 -10.29 13.96 4.60
C LEU A 215 -10.70 12.51 4.32
N ALA A 216 -11.74 12.01 4.98
CA ALA A 216 -12.27 10.66 4.78
C ALA A 216 -12.77 10.44 3.35
N LEU A 217 -13.46 11.41 2.75
CA LEU A 217 -13.88 11.35 1.35
C LEU A 217 -12.68 11.40 0.38
N GLY A 218 -11.65 12.18 0.71
CA GLY A 218 -10.38 12.18 -0.01
C GLY A 218 -9.69 10.80 0.01
N LEU A 219 -9.59 10.21 1.20
CA LEU A 219 -9.02 8.87 1.41
C LEU A 219 -9.85 7.77 0.76
N PHE A 220 -11.18 7.86 0.82
CA PHE A 220 -12.07 6.95 0.10
C PHE A 220 -11.79 7.00 -1.41
N ALA A 221 -11.65 8.20 -1.98
CA ALA A 221 -11.36 8.34 -3.40
C ALA A 221 -9.98 7.79 -3.78
N GLN A 222 -8.97 8.01 -2.94
CA GLN A 222 -7.66 7.37 -3.09
C GLN A 222 -7.79 5.83 -3.07
N GLY A 223 -8.51 5.31 -2.06
CA GLY A 223 -8.73 3.88 -1.90
C GLY A 223 -9.43 3.24 -3.11
N ALA A 224 -10.43 3.89 -3.68
CA ALA A 224 -11.17 3.41 -4.85
C ALA A 224 -10.26 3.14 -6.06
N ARG A 225 -9.29 4.02 -6.30
CA ARG A 225 -8.25 3.77 -7.32
C ARG A 225 -7.30 2.66 -6.88
N GLU A 226 -6.75 2.74 -5.67
CA GLU A 226 -5.73 1.80 -5.18
C GLU A 226 -6.21 0.34 -5.20
N GLY A 227 -7.47 0.09 -4.83
CA GLY A 227 -8.00 -1.27 -4.66
C GLY A 227 -7.85 -2.11 -5.92
N VAL A 228 -8.08 -1.52 -7.09
CA VAL A 228 -7.98 -2.22 -8.38
C VAL A 228 -6.59 -2.08 -8.99
N PHE A 229 -6.00 -0.88 -8.92
CA PHE A 229 -4.69 -0.61 -9.54
C PHE A 229 -3.56 -1.44 -8.93
N ALA A 230 -3.65 -1.79 -7.64
CA ALA A 230 -2.62 -2.53 -6.93
C ALA A 230 -2.29 -3.90 -7.53
N PHE A 231 -3.27 -4.58 -8.16
CA PHE A 231 -3.06 -5.88 -8.81
C PHE A 231 -3.27 -5.83 -10.32
N LEU A 232 -4.26 -5.06 -10.80
CA LEU A 232 -4.70 -5.13 -12.20
C LEU A 232 -3.62 -4.62 -13.15
N ILE A 233 -2.87 -3.58 -12.78
CA ILE A 233 -1.80 -3.04 -13.63
C ILE A 233 -0.68 -4.07 -13.83
N ALA A 234 -0.20 -4.66 -12.73
CA ALA A 234 0.82 -5.70 -12.79
C ALA A 234 0.35 -6.91 -13.61
N LEU A 235 -0.91 -7.30 -13.43
CA LEU A 235 -1.53 -8.37 -14.21
C LEU A 235 -1.60 -8.03 -15.70
N LEU A 236 -2.04 -6.82 -16.07
CA LEU A 236 -2.14 -6.40 -17.47
C LEU A 236 -0.77 -6.35 -18.16
N VAL A 237 0.29 -5.96 -17.46
CA VAL A 237 1.65 -6.03 -17.99
C VAL A 237 2.03 -7.47 -18.32
N TYR A 238 1.72 -8.42 -17.42
CA TYR A 238 1.94 -9.83 -17.70
C TYR A 238 1.05 -10.33 -18.84
N VAL A 239 -0.26 -10.07 -18.84
CA VAL A 239 -1.19 -10.50 -19.89
C VAL A 239 -0.80 -9.96 -21.26
N ALA A 240 -0.32 -8.71 -21.34
CA ALA A 240 0.10 -8.08 -22.59
C ALA A 240 1.44 -8.59 -23.14
N THR A 241 2.27 -9.23 -22.31
CA THR A 241 3.63 -9.65 -22.69
C THR A 241 3.86 -11.15 -22.62
N ALA A 242 3.04 -11.87 -21.84
CA ALA A 242 3.26 -13.24 -21.40
C ALA A 242 4.67 -13.48 -20.81
N GLN A 243 5.28 -12.44 -20.23
CA GLN A 243 6.67 -12.47 -19.73
C GLN A 243 6.78 -11.85 -18.35
N GLU A 244 7.16 -12.65 -17.35
CA GLU A 244 7.43 -12.22 -15.98
C GLU A 244 8.61 -11.23 -15.92
N TYR A 245 9.59 -11.40 -16.81
CA TYR A 245 10.71 -10.47 -16.94
C TYR A 245 10.24 -9.05 -17.31
N LYS A 246 9.26 -8.92 -18.21
CA LYS A 246 8.70 -7.61 -18.61
C LYS A 246 7.97 -6.93 -17.47
N LEU A 247 7.29 -7.70 -16.61
CA LEU A 247 6.70 -7.18 -15.38
C LEU A 247 7.79 -6.69 -14.40
N GLY A 248 8.87 -7.47 -14.21
CA GLY A 248 10.02 -7.04 -13.40
C GLY A 248 10.67 -5.76 -13.94
N GLN A 249 10.88 -5.66 -15.26
CA GLN A 249 11.39 -4.45 -15.92
C GLN A 249 10.43 -3.26 -15.75
N PHE A 250 9.12 -3.48 -15.90
CA PHE A 250 8.11 -2.44 -15.69
C PHE A 250 8.18 -1.88 -14.27
N SER A 251 8.23 -2.75 -13.26
CA SER A 251 8.37 -2.33 -11.86
C SER A 251 9.69 -1.61 -11.59
N LEU A 252 10.81 -2.05 -12.21
CA LEU A 252 12.10 -1.36 -12.11
C LEU A 252 12.02 0.07 -12.63
N ILE A 253 11.54 0.24 -13.87
CA ILE A 253 11.50 1.55 -14.54
C ILE A 253 10.59 2.50 -13.77
N THR A 254 9.37 2.04 -13.44
CA THR A 254 8.38 2.87 -12.73
C THR A 254 8.84 3.21 -11.32
N SER A 255 9.47 2.29 -10.59
CA SER A 255 9.99 2.56 -9.25
C SER A 255 11.20 3.49 -9.26
N ALA A 256 12.09 3.39 -10.26
CA ALA A 256 13.22 4.30 -10.42
C ALA A 256 12.74 5.74 -10.73
N VAL A 257 11.76 5.88 -11.63
CA VAL A 257 11.12 7.18 -11.91
C VAL A 257 10.43 7.71 -10.67
N ALA A 258 9.69 6.87 -9.94
CA ALA A 258 9.02 7.27 -8.70
C ALA A 258 10.01 7.76 -7.65
N LEU A 259 11.15 7.07 -7.46
CA LEU A 259 12.20 7.47 -6.53
C LEU A 259 12.71 8.89 -6.84
N VAL A 260 13.06 9.17 -8.09
CA VAL A 260 13.50 10.50 -8.53
C VAL A 260 12.41 11.55 -8.34
N SER A 261 11.16 11.19 -8.65
CA SER A 261 10.00 12.08 -8.56
C SER A 261 9.66 12.45 -7.11
N TYR A 262 9.68 11.47 -6.19
CA TYR A 262 9.50 11.69 -4.77
C TYR A 262 10.64 12.51 -4.16
N TRP A 263 11.90 12.27 -4.59
CA TRP A 263 13.03 13.10 -4.17
C TRP A 263 12.88 14.55 -4.63
N ALA A 264 12.54 14.76 -5.90
CA ALA A 264 12.31 16.09 -6.47
C ALA A 264 11.15 16.82 -5.77
N ALA A 265 10.03 16.12 -5.55
CA ALA A 265 8.89 16.66 -4.82
C ALA A 265 9.27 16.98 -3.36
N GLY A 266 9.98 16.10 -2.65
CA GLY A 266 10.44 16.38 -1.28
C GLY A 266 11.36 17.60 -1.18
N LYS A 267 12.15 17.88 -2.22
CA LYS A 267 13.08 19.03 -2.26
C LYS A 267 12.41 20.35 -2.66
N TRP A 268 11.44 20.32 -3.57
CA TRP A 268 10.90 21.53 -4.22
C TRP A 268 9.42 21.80 -3.96
N PHE A 269 8.66 20.81 -3.49
CA PHE A 269 7.22 20.93 -3.32
C PHE A 269 6.87 21.63 -2.00
N LYS A 270 6.70 22.95 -2.09
CA LYS A 270 6.38 23.81 -0.94
C LYS A 270 4.90 23.69 -0.52
N PRO A 271 4.57 23.94 0.77
CA PRO A 271 3.19 23.92 1.27
C PRO A 271 2.20 24.73 0.43
N GLN A 272 2.58 25.94 0.00
CA GLN A 272 1.77 26.86 -0.84
C GLN A 272 1.32 26.29 -2.20
N TYR A 273 1.90 25.17 -2.63
CA TYR A 273 1.53 24.51 -3.88
C TYR A 273 0.78 23.20 -3.66
N ARG A 274 0.42 22.86 -2.42
CA ARG A 274 -0.19 21.55 -2.09
C ARG A 274 -1.49 21.33 -2.84
N SER A 275 -2.40 22.32 -2.84
CA SER A 275 -3.69 22.18 -3.52
C SER A 275 -3.54 22.13 -5.05
N THR A 276 -2.79 23.07 -5.64
CA THR A 276 -2.59 23.15 -7.10
C THR A 276 -1.77 21.98 -7.63
N GLY A 277 -0.75 21.55 -6.88
CA GLY A 277 0.06 20.37 -7.19
C GLY A 277 -0.77 19.10 -7.15
N MET A 278 -1.65 18.94 -6.15
CA MET A 278 -2.56 17.79 -6.08
C MET A 278 -3.50 17.73 -7.30
N LEU A 279 -4.02 18.87 -7.77
CA LEU A 279 -4.84 18.94 -8.99
C LEU A 279 -4.02 18.53 -10.22
N ALA A 280 -2.84 19.13 -10.41
CA ALA A 280 -1.97 18.82 -11.53
C ALA A 280 -1.61 17.32 -11.56
N GLY A 281 -1.25 16.75 -10.40
CA GLY A 281 -1.00 15.32 -10.24
C GLY A 281 -2.22 14.49 -10.63
N ALA A 282 -3.42 14.84 -10.14
CA ALA A 282 -4.65 14.12 -10.46
C ALA A 282 -5.01 14.18 -11.95
N VAL A 283 -4.82 15.32 -12.62
CA VAL A 283 -5.05 15.48 -14.06
C VAL A 283 -4.06 14.67 -14.88
N ILE A 284 -2.76 14.73 -14.55
CA ILE A 284 -1.74 13.92 -15.23
C ILE A 284 -2.02 12.44 -15.05
N LEU A 285 -2.40 12.01 -13.83
CA LEU A 285 -2.77 10.62 -13.51
C LEU A 285 -3.96 10.08 -14.33
N LEU A 286 -4.81 10.97 -14.86
CA LEU A 286 -5.90 10.61 -15.76
C LEU A 286 -5.43 10.61 -17.23
N ILE A 287 -4.72 11.65 -17.65
CA ILE A 287 -4.21 11.79 -19.03
C ILE A 287 -3.32 10.61 -19.42
N VAL A 288 -2.47 10.14 -18.51
CA VAL A 288 -1.54 9.02 -18.76
C VAL A 288 -2.25 7.68 -18.98
N LEU A 289 -3.56 7.58 -18.68
CA LEU A 289 -4.37 6.40 -18.94
C LEU A 289 -4.99 6.39 -20.35
N LEU A 290 -5.17 7.56 -20.97
CA LEU A 290 -5.80 7.69 -22.29
C LEU A 290 -5.11 6.87 -23.39
N PRO A 291 -3.77 6.71 -23.41
CA PRO A 291 -3.10 5.82 -24.37
C PRO A 291 -3.62 4.38 -24.40
N LEU A 292 -4.18 3.89 -23.28
CA LEU A 292 -4.71 2.53 -23.18
C LEU A 292 -5.99 2.33 -24.00
N LEU A 293 -6.76 3.41 -24.29
CA LEU A 293 -7.99 3.34 -25.08
C LEU A 293 -7.76 2.88 -26.51
N TRP A 294 -6.61 3.24 -27.10
CA TRP A 294 -6.27 2.79 -28.45
C TRP A 294 -5.84 1.33 -28.47
N LYS A 295 -4.87 0.96 -27.62
CA LYS A 295 -4.38 -0.42 -27.52
C LYS A 295 -3.66 -0.64 -26.20
N VAL A 296 -3.99 -1.74 -25.53
CA VAL A 296 -3.23 -2.21 -24.36
C VAL A 296 -2.02 -3.00 -24.87
N THR A 297 -0.84 -2.41 -24.72
CA THR A 297 0.45 -3.01 -25.08
C THR A 297 1.45 -2.71 -23.98
N TYR A 298 2.59 -3.38 -23.98
CA TYR A 298 3.68 -3.06 -23.05
C TYR A 298 4.11 -1.59 -23.11
N GLY A 299 4.15 -1.00 -24.32
CA GLY A 299 4.52 0.40 -24.50
C GLY A 299 3.52 1.38 -23.90
N THR A 300 2.22 1.18 -24.13
CA THR A 300 1.16 2.04 -23.56
C THR A 300 1.05 1.87 -22.04
N LEU A 301 1.27 0.66 -21.53
CA LEU A 301 1.38 0.41 -20.08
C LEU A 301 2.61 1.11 -19.48
N LEU A 302 3.77 1.08 -20.14
CA LEU A 302 4.96 1.81 -19.70
C LEU A 302 4.75 3.31 -19.65
N ILE A 303 4.13 3.91 -20.68
CA ILE A 303 3.79 5.34 -20.69
C ILE A 303 2.91 5.67 -19.49
N MET A 304 1.86 4.88 -19.25
CA MET A 304 0.99 5.03 -18.10
C MET A 304 1.75 4.90 -16.77
N GLY A 305 2.61 3.89 -16.64
CA GLY A 305 3.38 3.61 -15.43
C GLY A 305 4.38 4.72 -15.11
N VAL A 306 5.16 5.17 -16.10
CA VAL A 306 6.13 6.27 -15.95
C VAL A 306 5.42 7.58 -15.67
N GLY A 307 4.35 7.89 -16.42
CA GLY A 307 3.55 9.08 -16.19
C GLY A 307 2.91 9.08 -14.79
N SER A 308 2.41 7.93 -14.33
CA SER A 308 1.89 7.78 -12.97
C SER A 308 2.98 7.95 -11.92
N ALA A 309 4.18 7.40 -12.14
CA ALA A 309 5.30 7.53 -11.22
C ALA A 309 5.76 8.99 -11.05
N LEU A 310 5.70 9.80 -12.12
CA LEU A 310 5.97 11.24 -12.08
C LEU A 310 4.89 12.03 -11.32
N ALA A 311 3.61 11.65 -11.50
CA ALA A 311 2.47 12.41 -10.98
C ALA A 311 2.04 12.02 -9.56
N MET A 312 2.29 10.77 -9.13
CA MET A 312 1.88 10.27 -7.82
C MET A 312 2.39 11.09 -6.63
N PRO A 313 3.66 11.56 -6.58
CA PRO A 313 4.13 12.39 -5.46
C PRO A 313 3.31 13.68 -5.30
N LEU A 314 2.92 14.31 -6.42
CA LEU A 314 2.12 15.54 -6.41
C LEU A 314 0.73 15.29 -5.81
N TYR A 315 0.17 14.10 -5.99
CA TYR A 315 -1.14 13.71 -5.45
C TYR A 315 -1.08 13.18 -4.01
N ILE A 316 -0.13 12.30 -3.72
CA ILE A 316 -0.05 11.56 -2.45
C ILE A 316 0.54 12.41 -1.32
N LEU A 317 1.56 13.25 -1.59
CA LEU A 317 2.19 14.05 -0.54
C LEU A 317 1.23 15.02 0.16
N PRO A 318 0.35 15.76 -0.56
CA PRO A 318 -0.66 16.60 0.08
C PRO A 318 -1.64 15.79 0.92
N MET A 319 -2.07 14.62 0.43
CA MET A 319 -3.00 13.73 1.15
C MET A 319 -2.40 13.22 2.46
N ILE A 320 -1.14 12.75 2.40
CA ILE A 320 -0.40 12.27 3.58
C ILE A 320 -0.18 13.41 4.58
N SER A 321 0.28 14.57 4.09
CA SER A 321 0.57 15.73 4.95
C SER A 321 -0.68 16.19 5.68
N ALA A 322 -1.80 16.37 4.98
CA ALA A 322 -3.07 16.74 5.61
C ALA A 322 -3.53 15.73 6.66
N GLY A 323 -3.38 14.43 6.39
CA GLY A 323 -3.69 13.39 7.38
C GLY A 323 -2.83 13.48 8.64
N PHE A 324 -1.51 13.70 8.49
CA PHE A 324 -0.61 13.84 9.63
C PHE A 324 -0.79 15.16 10.37
N ASP A 325 -1.03 16.27 9.68
CA ASP A 325 -1.30 17.58 10.30
C ASP A 325 -2.54 17.48 11.22
N MET A 326 -3.56 16.74 10.77
CA MET A 326 -4.76 16.44 11.56
C MET A 326 -4.49 15.55 12.79
N MET A 327 -3.51 14.65 12.73
CA MET A 327 -3.09 13.78 13.85
C MET A 327 -2.01 14.42 14.76
N GLY A 328 -1.35 15.49 14.28
CA GLY A 328 -0.17 16.11 14.88
C GLY A 328 -0.45 17.37 15.70
N THR A 329 -1.65 17.96 15.59
CA THR A 329 -2.09 19.11 16.38
C THR A 329 -2.17 18.76 17.88
N SER A 330 -1.52 19.58 18.72
CA SER A 330 -1.39 19.37 20.17
C SER A 330 -2.75 19.35 20.88
N GLY A 331 -2.93 18.43 21.83
CA GLY A 331 -4.18 18.25 22.60
C GLY A 331 -4.74 16.83 22.50
N GLU A 332 -6.07 16.68 22.52
CA GLU A 332 -6.78 15.38 22.51
C GLU A 332 -6.40 14.44 21.35
N ASN A 333 -6.00 14.97 20.19
CA ASN A 333 -5.66 14.16 19.02
C ASN A 333 -4.39 13.33 19.22
N VAL A 334 -3.48 13.77 20.10
CA VAL A 334 -2.25 13.03 20.44
C VAL A 334 -2.58 11.74 21.20
N GLU A 335 -3.54 11.79 22.11
CA GLU A 335 -4.00 10.62 22.88
C GLU A 335 -4.79 9.64 22.02
N LYS A 336 -5.37 10.12 20.92
CA LYS A 336 -6.25 9.36 20.02
C LYS A 336 -5.57 8.94 18.71
N ARG A 337 -4.24 9.07 18.60
CA ARG A 337 -3.49 8.78 17.37
C ARG A 337 -3.76 7.39 16.80
N VAL A 338 -3.89 6.37 17.65
CA VAL A 338 -4.17 5.01 17.20
C VAL A 338 -5.54 4.94 16.53
N GLU A 339 -6.56 5.53 17.16
CA GLU A 339 -7.92 5.59 16.63
C GLU A 339 -8.00 6.38 15.32
N LEU A 340 -7.23 7.47 15.18
CA LEU A 340 -7.18 8.26 13.96
C LEU A 340 -6.44 7.53 12.83
N VAL A 341 -5.42 6.73 13.15
CA VAL A 341 -4.77 5.81 12.19
C VAL A 341 -5.77 4.74 11.72
N VAL A 342 -6.56 4.18 12.65
CA VAL A 342 -7.63 3.21 12.31
C VAL A 342 -8.68 3.87 11.43
N LEU A 343 -9.15 5.08 11.76
CA LEU A 343 -10.10 5.84 10.93
C LEU A 343 -9.57 6.03 9.51
N ARG A 344 -8.32 6.47 9.37
CA ARG A 344 -7.67 6.66 8.06
C ARG A 344 -7.66 5.37 7.25
N GLU A 345 -7.26 4.26 7.84
CA GLU A 345 -7.21 2.97 7.13
C GLU A 345 -8.61 2.45 6.79
N LEU A 346 -9.61 2.62 7.67
CA LEU A 346 -10.99 2.25 7.36
C LEU A 346 -11.53 3.05 6.16
N CYS A 347 -11.25 4.36 6.06
CA CYS A 347 -11.64 5.15 4.90
C CYS A 347 -10.99 4.65 3.60
N LEU A 348 -9.69 4.33 3.63
CA LEU A 348 -8.99 3.72 2.50
C LEU A 348 -9.57 2.36 2.14
N MET A 349 -9.82 1.50 3.13
CA MET A 349 -10.41 0.17 2.94
C MET A 349 -11.79 0.25 2.28
N PHE A 350 -12.70 1.10 2.77
CA PHE A 350 -14.01 1.28 2.15
C PHE A 350 -13.88 1.77 0.70
N GLY A 351 -12.94 2.66 0.42
CA GLY A 351 -12.59 3.06 -0.94
C GLY A 351 -12.16 1.85 -1.78
N ARG A 352 -11.17 1.08 -1.30
CA ARG A 352 -10.64 -0.10 -2.01
C ARG A 352 -11.73 -1.14 -2.28
N LEU A 353 -12.59 -1.42 -1.30
CA LEU A 353 -13.72 -2.33 -1.45
C LEU A 353 -14.74 -1.81 -2.47
N PHE A 354 -15.02 -0.51 -2.49
CA PHE A 354 -15.86 0.08 -3.52
C PHE A 354 -15.26 -0.11 -4.93
N GLY A 355 -13.98 0.23 -5.12
CA GLY A 355 -13.29 0.04 -6.39
C GLY A 355 -13.30 -1.43 -6.84
N LEU A 356 -13.03 -2.35 -5.91
CA LEU A 356 -13.06 -3.79 -6.15
C LEU A 356 -14.46 -4.31 -6.46
N ALA A 357 -15.50 -3.82 -5.80
CA ALA A 357 -16.89 -4.18 -6.09
C ALA A 357 -17.26 -3.76 -7.53
N VAL A 358 -16.91 -2.54 -7.94
CA VAL A 358 -17.12 -2.07 -9.32
C VAL A 358 -16.33 -2.93 -10.32
N PHE A 359 -15.09 -3.32 -9.99
CA PHE A 359 -14.28 -4.24 -10.80
C PHE A 359 -14.96 -5.60 -10.97
N ILE A 360 -15.41 -6.22 -9.88
CA ILE A 360 -16.07 -7.53 -9.91
C ILE A 360 -17.35 -7.48 -10.73
N VAL A 361 -18.21 -6.49 -10.48
CA VAL A 361 -19.44 -6.31 -11.25
C VAL A 361 -19.12 -6.16 -12.74
N THR A 362 -18.08 -5.40 -13.08
CA THR A 362 -17.67 -5.20 -14.49
C THR A 362 -17.21 -6.51 -15.13
N VAL A 363 -16.33 -7.26 -14.46
CA VAL A 363 -15.76 -8.51 -14.99
C VAL A 363 -16.78 -9.64 -15.05
N MET A 364 -17.70 -9.73 -14.09
CA MET A 364 -18.73 -10.77 -14.09
C MET A 364 -19.76 -10.58 -15.21
N ASN A 365 -20.04 -9.33 -15.59
CA ASN A 365 -20.98 -9.03 -16.68
C ASN A 365 -20.29 -9.09 -18.05
N THR A 366 -19.06 -8.59 -18.17
CA THR A 366 -18.35 -8.55 -19.47
C THR A 366 -16.83 -8.60 -19.24
N PRO A 367 -16.22 -9.80 -19.20
CA PRO A 367 -14.78 -9.96 -18.99
C PRO A 367 -14.02 -9.67 -20.28
N SER A 368 -13.92 -8.40 -20.67
CA SER A 368 -13.17 -7.96 -21.85
C SER A 368 -12.09 -6.93 -21.51
N LEU A 369 -10.99 -6.97 -22.25
CA LEU A 369 -9.87 -6.02 -22.08
C LEU A 369 -10.32 -4.57 -22.30
N HIS A 370 -11.30 -4.36 -23.17
CA HIS A 370 -11.87 -3.03 -23.42
C HIS A 370 -12.65 -2.50 -22.20
N MET A 371 -13.48 -3.34 -21.57
CA MET A 371 -14.19 -2.97 -20.34
C MET A 371 -13.24 -2.73 -19.17
N LEU A 372 -12.19 -3.55 -19.04
CA LEU A 372 -11.14 -3.32 -18.04
C LEU A 372 -10.41 -1.99 -18.24
N THR A 373 -10.19 -1.59 -19.50
CA THR A 373 -9.55 -0.30 -19.82
C THR A 373 -10.44 0.87 -19.42
N TRP A 374 -11.74 0.81 -19.74
CA TRP A 374 -12.70 1.82 -19.30
C TRP A 374 -12.80 1.91 -17.78
N LEU A 375 -12.82 0.77 -17.10
CA LEU A 375 -12.81 0.71 -15.64
C LEU A 375 -11.56 1.39 -15.06
N ILE A 376 -10.38 1.12 -15.61
CA ILE A 376 -9.12 1.78 -15.19
C ILE A 376 -9.21 3.29 -15.35
N ILE A 377 -9.85 3.81 -16.41
CA ILE A 377 -10.00 5.25 -16.63
C ILE A 377 -11.00 5.86 -15.64
N VAL A 378 -12.14 5.21 -15.43
CA VAL A 378 -13.16 5.65 -14.48
C VAL A 378 -12.59 5.70 -13.05
N LEU A 379 -11.97 4.61 -12.59
CA LEU A 379 -11.29 4.57 -11.29
C LEU A 379 -10.07 5.50 -11.28
N GLY A 380 -9.45 5.69 -12.43
CA GLY A 380 -8.33 6.60 -12.65
C GLY A 380 -8.67 8.07 -12.48
N ALA A 381 -9.94 8.44 -12.59
CA ALA A 381 -10.45 9.80 -12.35
C ALA A 381 -10.74 10.10 -10.86
N PHE A 382 -10.79 9.09 -9.98
CA PHE A 382 -11.03 9.30 -8.54
C PHE A 382 -10.02 10.23 -7.84
N PRO A 383 -8.74 10.31 -8.23
CA PRO A 383 -7.85 11.37 -7.75
C PRO A 383 -8.41 12.79 -7.89
N LEU A 384 -9.19 13.09 -8.94
CA LEU A 384 -9.85 14.40 -9.09
C LEU A 384 -10.94 14.59 -8.02
N ILE A 385 -11.71 13.55 -7.73
CA ILE A 385 -12.69 13.54 -6.64
C ILE A 385 -11.98 13.78 -5.30
N GLY A 386 -10.84 13.10 -5.08
CA GLY A 386 -10.01 13.30 -3.90
C GLY A 386 -9.54 14.75 -3.75
N TRP A 387 -9.10 15.38 -4.85
CA TRP A 387 -8.73 16.80 -4.84
C TRP A 387 -9.90 17.72 -4.50
N ILE A 388 -11.10 17.49 -5.05
CA ILE A 388 -12.29 18.31 -4.78
C ILE A 388 -12.58 18.39 -3.28
N PHE A 389 -12.46 17.27 -2.56
CA PHE A 389 -12.69 17.23 -1.11
C PHE A 389 -11.52 17.78 -0.30
N MET A 390 -10.29 17.62 -0.77
CA MET A 390 -9.09 18.05 -0.06
C MET A 390 -8.72 19.52 -0.26
N ARG A 391 -9.13 20.15 -1.37
CA ARG A 391 -8.67 21.50 -1.75
C ARG A 391 -8.85 22.55 -0.66
N LYS A 392 -9.98 22.53 0.07
CA LYS A 392 -10.27 23.49 1.14
C LYS A 392 -9.38 23.28 2.36
N LEU A 393 -9.13 22.02 2.71
CA LEU A 393 -8.24 21.67 3.83
C LEU A 393 -6.79 22.07 3.53
N LEU A 394 -6.35 21.87 2.30
CA LEU A 394 -4.98 22.19 1.89
C LEU A 394 -4.74 23.70 1.88
N ILE A 395 -5.67 24.49 1.34
CA ILE A 395 -5.57 25.97 1.32
C ILE A 395 -5.57 26.56 2.75
N GLN A 396 -6.35 25.98 3.67
CA GLN A 396 -6.36 26.44 5.07
C GLN A 396 -5.08 26.12 5.84
N SER A 397 -4.30 25.12 5.39
CA SER A 397 -2.99 24.79 5.98
C SER A 397 -1.85 25.65 5.43
N GLU A 398 -2.11 26.47 4.41
CA GLU A 398 -1.12 27.34 3.75
C GLU A 398 -1.05 28.74 4.37
N GLY A 399 -2.05 29.14 5.18
CA GLY A 399 -2.08 30.38 5.96
C GLY A 399 -1.90 30.10 7.44
#